data_AF-A0A209B5A4-F1
#
_entry.id   AF-A0A209B5A4-F1
#
_cell.length_a   1.000
_cell.length_b   1.000
_cell.length_c   1.000
_cell.angle_alpha   90.00
_cell.angle_beta   90.00
_cell.angle_gamma   90.00
#
_symmetry.space_group_name_H-M   'P 1'
#
loop_
_entity.id
_entity.type
_entity.pdbx_description
1 polymer ?
#
loop_
_entity_poly.entity_id
_entity_poly.type
_entity_poly.pdbx_seq_one_letter_code
_entity_poly.pdbx_strand_id
1 'polypeptide(L)'
;MTYDTGLVADGRLSREHFDPAVVRRELAIIRDDLHCNAVQIIGGDPDRLAVAAGAAAELGLEIWFSPYPLELRPEQILTLFRDCAVRAERLRQQGASVVFVTGVELSVMNHGFLPGESPEERVGHLMSRPEHRAEAMRALGVRVNAFLRDAVTTVREHFQGRLTYAAIQFEQVDWTPFDVVTYELLRSAEVADRFREAVRTLAQGPKPLAVTGFGTAAYRGAGDRGGRVLEVVEHDPRTKAPVRLKGVYERDEAGQAAYLSELLEIFESEGVDSAFVFLFALAGYPHRPNGDPRQDLDRAGLGIVKLLEGHRGRTYPDMEWEPKAAFAAVAERYRP
;
A
#
# COMPACT_ATOMS: atom_id res chain seq x y z
N MET A 1 1.88 -1.58 -9.57
CA MET A 1 2.78 -1.92 -8.44
C MET A 1 2.79 -0.80 -7.39
N THR A 2 2.87 -1.10 -6.09
CA THR A 2 3.07 -0.09 -5.04
C THR A 2 4.56 0.10 -4.73
N TYR A 3 5.02 1.36 -4.76
CA TYR A 3 6.40 1.76 -4.50
C TYR A 3 6.48 2.67 -3.26
N ASP A 4 7.19 2.20 -2.22
CA ASP A 4 7.34 2.91 -0.95
C ASP A 4 8.57 3.84 -0.94
N THR A 5 8.32 5.12 -0.74
CA THR A 5 9.36 6.16 -0.62
C THR A 5 9.79 6.42 0.84
N GLY A 6 9.09 5.81 1.79
CA GLY A 6 9.28 5.97 3.23
C GLY A 6 8.05 6.58 3.89
N LEU A 7 7.48 5.87 4.85
CA LEU A 7 6.44 6.36 5.74
C LEU A 7 7.05 7.22 6.84
N VAL A 8 6.34 8.26 7.26
CA VAL A 8 6.76 9.17 8.35
C VAL A 8 5.85 8.97 9.55
N ALA A 9 6.42 8.56 10.67
CA ALA A 9 5.73 8.48 11.97
C ALA A 9 6.66 9.00 13.07
N ASP A 10 6.16 9.84 13.96
CA ASP A 10 6.93 10.46 15.06
C ASP A 10 8.26 11.11 14.60
N GLY A 11 8.26 11.73 13.42
CA GLY A 11 9.44 12.36 12.81
C GLY A 11 10.50 11.39 12.29
N ARG A 12 10.19 10.08 12.22
CA ARG A 12 11.08 9.03 11.72
C ARG A 12 10.60 8.51 10.38
N LEU A 13 11.55 8.24 9.49
CA LEU A 13 11.31 7.64 8.19
C LEU A 13 11.50 6.12 8.28
N SER A 14 10.54 5.34 7.77
CA SER A 14 10.68 3.88 7.66
C SER A 14 11.81 3.46 6.72
N ARG A 15 12.09 4.30 5.72
CA ARG A 15 13.18 4.13 4.76
C ARG A 15 14.25 5.19 5.01
N GLU A 16 15.30 4.85 5.74
CA GLU A 16 16.37 5.81 6.05
C GLU A 16 17.11 6.27 4.79
N HIS A 17 17.53 5.32 3.95
CA HIS A 17 18.29 5.57 2.72
C HIS A 17 17.37 5.76 1.52
N PHE A 18 17.48 6.92 0.86
CA PHE A 18 16.73 7.26 -0.34
C PHE A 18 17.66 7.89 -1.38
N ASP A 19 18.16 7.05 -2.28
CA ASP A 19 19.00 7.48 -3.41
C ASP A 19 18.13 7.59 -4.68
N PRO A 20 17.97 8.78 -5.27
CA PRO A 20 17.20 8.97 -6.50
C PRO A 20 17.64 8.08 -7.67
N ALA A 21 18.93 7.72 -7.76
CA ALA A 21 19.42 6.82 -8.81
C ALA A 21 18.91 5.39 -8.62
N VAL A 22 18.88 4.91 -7.37
CA VAL A 22 18.27 3.62 -7.01
C VAL A 22 16.78 3.65 -7.29
N VAL A 23 16.08 4.72 -6.90
CA VAL A 23 14.63 4.89 -7.16
C VAL A 23 14.32 4.79 -8.65
N ARG A 24 15.05 5.53 -9.49
CA ARG A 24 14.87 5.48 -10.95
C ARG A 24 15.08 4.06 -11.49
N ARG A 25 16.12 3.37 -11.01
CA ARG A 25 16.45 2.04 -11.51
C ARG A 25 15.44 0.99 -11.06
N GLU A 26 14.94 1.07 -9.83
CA GLU A 26 13.84 0.23 -9.34
C GLU A 26 12.56 0.46 -10.15
N LEU A 27 12.20 1.72 -10.45
CA LEU A 27 11.05 2.05 -11.30
C LEU A 27 11.21 1.55 -12.75
N ALA A 28 12.44 1.57 -13.29
CA ALA A 28 12.73 0.98 -14.59
C ALA A 28 12.52 -0.54 -14.58
N ILE A 29 12.98 -1.23 -13.54
CA ILE A 29 12.73 -2.68 -13.35
C ILE A 29 11.22 -2.96 -13.22
N ILE A 30 10.48 -2.13 -12.48
CA ILE A 30 9.02 -2.24 -12.36
C ILE A 30 8.34 -2.13 -13.73
N ARG A 31 8.79 -1.22 -14.58
CA ARG A 31 8.25 -1.07 -15.94
C ARG A 31 8.65 -2.23 -16.85
N ASP A 32 9.95 -2.49 -16.94
CA ASP A 32 10.53 -3.34 -17.98
C ASP A 32 10.40 -4.83 -17.64
N ASP A 33 10.72 -5.20 -16.39
CA ASP A 33 10.84 -6.61 -15.98
C ASP A 33 9.59 -7.12 -15.25
N LEU A 34 8.84 -6.25 -14.58
CA LEU A 34 7.51 -6.56 -14.03
C LEU A 34 6.36 -6.18 -14.97
N HIS A 35 6.67 -5.59 -16.14
CA HIS A 35 5.70 -5.20 -17.16
C HIS A 35 4.59 -4.25 -16.66
N CYS A 36 4.84 -3.52 -15.56
CA CYS A 36 3.85 -2.59 -15.02
C CYS A 36 3.74 -1.34 -15.91
N ASN A 37 2.52 -0.87 -16.11
CA ASN A 37 2.22 0.40 -16.77
C ASN A 37 1.87 1.54 -15.79
N ALA A 38 1.63 1.21 -14.51
CA ALA A 38 1.28 2.15 -13.46
C ALA A 38 1.97 1.83 -12.12
N VAL A 39 2.28 2.87 -11.36
CA VAL A 39 2.86 2.79 -10.02
C VAL A 39 2.10 3.66 -9.02
N GLN A 40 1.71 3.06 -7.89
CA GLN A 40 1.23 3.81 -6.73
C GLN A 40 2.42 4.15 -5.84
N ILE A 41 2.73 5.43 -5.76
CA ILE A 41 3.88 5.95 -5.02
C ILE A 41 3.37 6.42 -3.66
N ILE A 42 3.77 5.71 -2.62
CA ILE A 42 3.36 5.98 -1.24
C ILE A 42 4.50 6.54 -0.41
N GLY A 43 4.18 7.32 0.62
CA GLY A 43 5.14 7.89 1.54
C GLY A 43 4.59 9.08 2.33
N GLY A 44 5.29 9.44 3.41
CA GLY A 44 4.95 10.58 4.27
C GLY A 44 5.68 11.87 3.93
N ASP A 45 6.69 11.82 3.06
CA ASP A 45 7.54 12.96 2.69
C ASP A 45 7.21 13.45 1.25
N PRO A 46 6.65 14.66 1.07
CA PRO A 46 6.31 15.22 -0.24
C PRO A 46 7.49 15.35 -1.21
N ASP A 47 8.71 15.57 -0.71
CA ASP A 47 9.89 15.70 -1.56
C ASP A 47 10.28 14.33 -2.13
N ARG A 48 10.24 13.28 -1.31
CA ARG A 48 10.52 11.90 -1.77
C ARG A 48 9.45 11.38 -2.73
N LEU A 49 8.17 11.67 -2.45
CA LEU A 49 7.07 11.38 -3.38
C LEU A 49 7.30 12.06 -4.74
N ALA A 50 7.64 13.35 -4.74
CA ALA A 50 7.89 14.10 -5.97
C ALA A 50 9.09 13.57 -6.77
N VAL A 51 10.17 13.18 -6.11
CA VAL A 51 11.35 12.59 -6.77
C VAL A 51 10.98 11.26 -7.44
N ALA A 52 10.31 10.35 -6.74
CA ALA A 52 9.89 9.07 -7.31
C ALA A 52 8.87 9.26 -8.44
N ALA A 53 7.91 10.18 -8.28
CA ALA A 53 6.92 10.49 -9.29
C ALA A 53 7.54 11.12 -10.56
N GLY A 54 8.54 12.00 -10.41
CA GLY A 54 9.30 12.53 -11.53
C GLY A 54 10.03 11.43 -12.32
N ALA A 55 10.69 10.50 -11.61
CA ALA A 55 11.34 9.36 -12.25
C ALA A 55 10.32 8.45 -12.97
N ALA A 56 9.15 8.20 -12.37
CA ALA A 56 8.08 7.42 -12.99
C ALA A 56 7.53 8.10 -14.26
N ALA A 57 7.35 9.42 -14.23
CA ALA A 57 6.90 10.21 -15.38
C ALA A 57 7.87 10.09 -16.57
N GLU A 58 9.17 10.24 -16.32
CA GLU A 58 10.20 10.09 -17.36
C GLU A 58 10.26 8.68 -17.95
N LEU A 59 9.86 7.67 -17.18
CA LEU A 59 9.77 6.29 -17.64
C LEU A 59 8.45 5.97 -18.37
N GLY A 60 7.50 6.91 -18.40
CA GLY A 60 6.20 6.76 -19.05
C GLY A 60 5.17 5.96 -18.24
N LEU A 61 5.38 5.78 -16.95
CA LEU A 61 4.43 5.11 -16.06
C LEU A 61 3.28 6.06 -15.68
N GLU A 62 2.06 5.55 -15.60
CA GLU A 62 0.98 6.26 -14.90
C GLU A 62 1.29 6.33 -13.40
N ILE A 63 1.08 7.50 -12.82
CA ILE A 63 1.43 7.78 -11.43
C ILE A 63 0.17 7.88 -10.59
N TRP A 64 0.09 7.02 -9.58
CA TRP A 64 -0.86 7.16 -8.48
C TRP A 64 -0.14 7.83 -7.31
N PHE A 65 -0.22 9.17 -7.26
CA PHE A 65 0.47 10.00 -6.28
C PHE A 65 -0.29 9.93 -4.95
N SER A 66 0.27 9.19 -3.99
CA SER A 66 -0.47 8.71 -2.82
C SER A 66 0.20 9.11 -1.50
N PRO A 67 0.06 10.36 -1.04
CA PRO A 67 0.51 10.74 0.29
C PRO A 67 -0.11 9.84 1.36
N TYR A 68 0.75 9.30 2.22
CA TYR A 68 0.39 8.34 3.26
C TYR A 68 0.69 8.95 4.65
N PRO A 69 -0.21 9.78 5.19
CA PRO A 69 -0.06 10.32 6.53
C PRO A 69 -0.27 9.23 7.58
N LEU A 70 0.59 9.21 8.59
CA LEU A 70 0.46 8.35 9.77
C LEU A 70 0.42 9.19 11.03
N GLU A 71 -0.51 8.87 11.93
CA GLU A 71 -0.63 9.49 13.25
C GLU A 71 -0.72 11.02 13.20
N LEU A 72 -1.30 11.56 12.12
CA LEU A 72 -1.56 12.99 11.96
C LEU A 72 -3.01 13.31 12.34
N ARG A 73 -3.25 14.59 12.65
CA ARG A 73 -4.60 15.15 12.78
C ARG A 73 -5.12 15.69 11.44
N PRO A 74 -6.45 15.77 11.24
CA PRO A 74 -7.08 16.23 10.00
C PRO A 74 -6.45 17.49 9.37
N GLU A 75 -6.15 18.52 10.16
CA GLU A 75 -5.60 19.78 9.66
C GLU A 75 -4.18 19.62 9.09
N GLN A 76 -3.39 18.73 9.71
CA GLN A 76 -2.04 18.39 9.25
C GLN A 76 -2.10 17.58 7.95
N ILE A 77 -3.07 16.67 7.84
CA ILE A 77 -3.31 15.89 6.62
C ILE A 77 -3.70 16.81 5.46
N LEU A 78 -4.61 17.76 5.67
CA LEU A 78 -5.00 18.73 4.62
C LEU A 78 -3.82 19.60 4.18
N THR A 79 -2.93 19.98 5.11
CA THR A 79 -1.70 20.71 4.79
C THR A 79 -0.77 19.87 3.89
N LEU A 80 -0.58 18.59 4.24
CA LEU A 80 0.19 17.64 3.44
C LEU A 80 -0.41 17.46 2.03
N PHE A 81 -1.73 17.28 1.95
CA PHE A 81 -2.42 17.09 0.67
C PHE A 81 -2.34 18.32 -0.22
N ARG A 82 -2.40 19.53 0.34
CA ARG A 82 -2.19 20.78 -0.42
C ARG A 82 -0.82 20.81 -1.10
N ASP A 83 0.26 20.54 -0.37
CA ASP A 83 1.62 20.52 -0.95
C ASP A 83 1.75 19.43 -2.01
N CYS A 84 1.29 18.22 -1.70
CA CYS A 84 1.31 17.11 -2.65
C CYS A 84 0.50 17.41 -3.93
N ALA A 85 -0.65 18.08 -3.82
CA ALA A 85 -1.49 18.44 -4.96
C ALA A 85 -0.78 19.41 -5.91
N VAL A 86 -0.05 20.41 -5.39
CA VAL A 86 0.77 21.32 -6.18
C VAL A 86 1.87 20.55 -6.93
N ARG A 87 2.51 19.60 -6.28
CA ARG A 87 3.57 18.76 -6.88
C ARG A 87 3.03 17.84 -7.97
N ALA A 88 1.91 17.17 -7.70
CA ALA A 88 1.22 16.31 -8.66
C ALA A 88 0.75 17.10 -9.89
N GLU A 89 0.25 18.32 -9.71
CA GLU A 89 -0.19 19.18 -10.81
C GLU A 89 0.97 19.61 -11.71
N ARG A 90 2.16 19.89 -11.15
CA ARG A 90 3.36 20.20 -11.95
C ARG A 90 3.72 19.06 -12.89
N LEU A 91 3.69 17.81 -12.40
CA LEU A 91 3.95 16.63 -13.22
C LEU A 91 2.89 16.46 -14.32
N ARG A 92 1.61 16.67 -13.98
CA ARG A 92 0.51 16.61 -14.95
C ARG A 92 0.65 17.66 -16.05
N GLN A 93 1.02 18.89 -15.70
CA GLN A 93 1.26 19.99 -16.66
C GLN A 93 2.47 19.72 -17.57
N GLN A 94 3.41 18.88 -17.13
CA GLN A 94 4.53 18.38 -17.94
C GLN A 94 4.16 17.19 -18.84
N GLY A 95 2.90 16.72 -18.78
CA GLY A 95 2.38 15.66 -19.65
C GLY A 95 2.25 14.28 -18.99
N ALA A 96 2.58 14.13 -17.71
CA ALA A 96 2.42 12.85 -17.02
C ALA A 96 0.94 12.50 -16.77
N SER A 97 0.58 11.21 -16.86
CA SER A 97 -0.71 10.71 -16.35
C SER A 97 -0.63 10.58 -14.84
N VAL A 98 -1.47 11.34 -14.13
CA VAL A 98 -1.47 11.39 -12.66
C VAL A 98 -2.88 11.21 -12.11
N VAL A 99 -3.01 10.28 -11.16
CA VAL A 99 -4.14 10.12 -10.25
C VAL A 99 -3.67 10.53 -8.85
N PHE A 100 -4.41 11.42 -8.19
CA PHE A 100 -4.10 11.80 -6.81
C PHE A 100 -4.96 10.96 -5.84
N VAL A 101 -4.29 10.27 -4.91
CA VAL A 101 -4.95 9.45 -3.88
C VAL A 101 -5.01 10.27 -2.58
N THR A 102 -6.19 10.65 -2.13
CA THR A 102 -6.42 11.52 -0.96
C THR A 102 -6.30 10.74 0.36
N GLY A 103 -5.22 9.98 0.52
CA GLY A 103 -4.92 9.18 1.70
C GLY A 103 -5.25 7.70 1.56
N VAL A 104 -4.75 6.94 2.53
CA VAL A 104 -4.87 5.50 2.64
C VAL A 104 -5.34 5.16 4.05
N GLU A 105 -6.47 4.47 4.16
CA GLU A 105 -7.02 3.95 5.42
C GLU A 105 -7.03 4.97 6.57
N LEU A 106 -7.41 6.22 6.27
CA LEU A 106 -7.23 7.34 7.19
C LEU A 106 -7.93 7.11 8.52
N SER A 107 -9.06 6.39 8.54
CA SER A 107 -9.80 6.12 9.77
C SER A 107 -9.01 5.35 10.83
N VAL A 108 -8.10 4.48 10.41
CA VAL A 108 -7.29 3.63 11.30
C VAL A 108 -5.86 4.14 11.42
N MET A 109 -5.33 4.80 10.39
CA MET A 109 -3.95 5.29 10.36
C MET A 109 -3.76 6.66 11.02
N ASN A 110 -4.84 7.39 11.31
CA ASN A 110 -4.76 8.77 11.80
C ASN A 110 -5.72 9.07 12.94
N HIS A 111 -5.44 10.14 13.69
CA HIS A 111 -6.29 10.60 14.78
C HIS A 111 -7.57 11.27 14.27
N GLY A 112 -8.60 11.33 15.11
CA GLY A 112 -9.83 12.11 14.87
C GLY A 112 -10.99 11.34 14.23
N PHE A 113 -10.77 10.10 13.79
CA PHE A 113 -11.81 9.27 13.14
C PHE A 113 -12.36 8.18 14.07
N LEU A 114 -11.45 7.42 14.69
CA LEU A 114 -11.73 6.38 15.67
C LEU A 114 -11.00 6.68 16.99
N PRO A 115 -11.54 6.27 18.15
CA PRO A 115 -10.84 6.36 19.42
C PRO A 115 -9.67 5.37 19.45
N GLY A 116 -8.56 5.76 20.08
CA GLY A 116 -7.36 4.93 20.22
C GLY A 116 -6.09 5.68 19.86
N GLU A 117 -5.00 5.35 20.54
CA GLU A 117 -3.67 5.95 20.36
C GLU A 117 -2.80 5.18 19.36
N SER A 118 -3.27 4.02 18.87
CA SER A 118 -2.64 3.28 17.79
C SER A 118 -3.65 2.70 16.80
N PRO A 119 -3.23 2.31 15.59
CA PRO A 119 -4.09 1.61 14.64
C PRO A 119 -4.72 0.34 15.23
N GLU A 120 -3.96 -0.43 16.03
CA GLU A 120 -4.46 -1.63 16.67
C GLU A 120 -5.55 -1.34 17.72
N GLU A 121 -5.38 -0.28 18.51
CA GLU A 121 -6.40 0.16 19.47
C GLU A 121 -7.67 0.64 18.75
N ARG A 122 -7.53 1.42 17.67
CA ARG A 122 -8.66 1.90 16.86
C ARG A 122 -9.47 0.75 16.28
N VAL A 123 -8.81 -0.23 15.66
CA VAL A 123 -9.45 -1.43 15.12
C VAL A 123 -10.04 -2.28 16.26
N GLY A 124 -9.29 -2.50 17.34
CA GLY A 124 -9.73 -3.29 18.49
C GLY A 124 -11.00 -2.71 19.12
N HIS A 125 -11.05 -1.40 19.33
CA HIS A 125 -12.23 -0.71 19.86
C HIS A 125 -13.44 -0.85 18.93
N LEU A 126 -13.26 -0.62 17.62
CA LEU A 126 -14.32 -0.78 16.63
C LEU A 126 -14.88 -2.22 16.60
N MET A 127 -14.03 -3.23 16.79
CA MET A 127 -14.42 -4.63 16.72
C MET A 127 -14.93 -5.21 18.04
N SER A 128 -14.61 -4.60 19.19
CA SER A 128 -14.86 -5.14 20.53
C SER A 128 -16.33 -5.30 20.95
N ARG A 129 -17.26 -4.56 20.34
CA ARG A 129 -18.70 -4.55 20.69
C ARG A 129 -19.58 -4.85 19.49
N PRO A 130 -19.82 -6.14 19.17
CA PRO A 130 -20.60 -6.55 18.00
C PRO A 130 -21.98 -5.88 17.90
N GLU A 131 -22.65 -5.70 19.04
CA GLU A 131 -23.98 -5.09 19.16
C GLU A 131 -24.02 -3.62 18.73
N HIS A 132 -22.92 -2.87 18.89
CA HIS A 132 -22.83 -1.45 18.53
C HIS A 132 -22.04 -1.22 17.24
N ARG A 133 -21.50 -2.29 16.63
CA ARG A 133 -20.58 -2.19 15.50
C ARG A 133 -21.20 -1.47 14.29
N ALA A 134 -22.44 -1.81 13.95
CA ALA A 134 -23.13 -1.21 12.81
C ALA A 134 -23.34 0.32 12.99
N GLU A 135 -23.68 0.74 14.20
CA GLU A 135 -23.82 2.16 14.54
C GLU A 135 -22.46 2.87 14.51
N ALA A 136 -21.43 2.26 15.11
CA ALA A 136 -20.07 2.80 15.10
C ALA A 136 -19.52 2.98 13.68
N MET A 137 -19.74 2.00 12.79
CA MET A 137 -19.35 2.09 11.37
C MET A 137 -20.11 3.19 10.64
N ARG A 138 -21.42 3.37 10.90
CA ARG A 138 -22.19 4.48 10.32
C ARG A 138 -21.68 5.84 10.77
N ALA A 139 -21.40 5.98 12.07
CA ALA A 139 -20.84 7.22 12.63
C ALA A 139 -19.43 7.50 12.10
N LEU A 140 -18.63 6.45 11.89
CA LEU A 140 -17.33 6.56 11.23
C LEU A 140 -17.48 7.07 9.79
N GLY A 141 -18.38 6.48 9.00
CA GLY A 141 -18.64 6.92 7.63
C GLY A 141 -19.03 8.39 7.54
N VAL A 142 -19.83 8.91 8.47
CA VAL A 142 -20.16 10.35 8.53
C VAL A 142 -18.90 11.19 8.73
N ARG A 143 -18.02 10.81 9.67
CA ARG A 143 -16.77 11.55 9.96
C ARG A 143 -15.77 11.49 8.81
N VAL A 144 -15.53 10.30 8.27
CA VAL A 144 -14.62 10.08 7.13
C VAL A 144 -15.10 10.88 5.93
N ASN A 145 -16.38 10.80 5.57
CA ASN A 145 -16.90 11.52 4.41
C ASN A 145 -16.94 13.05 4.60
N ALA A 146 -17.08 13.54 5.83
CA ALA A 146 -16.90 14.97 6.10
C ALA A 146 -15.47 15.41 5.78
N PHE A 147 -14.48 14.69 6.30
CA PHE A 147 -13.08 14.97 6.02
C PHE A 147 -12.73 14.81 4.54
N LEU A 148 -13.21 13.77 3.85
CA LEU A 148 -12.92 13.54 2.44
C LEU A 148 -13.47 14.66 1.55
N ARG A 149 -14.59 15.30 1.90
CA ARG A 149 -15.07 16.50 1.19
C ARG A 149 -14.11 17.68 1.35
N ASP A 150 -13.56 17.88 2.54
CA ASP A 150 -12.58 18.94 2.80
C ASP A 150 -11.25 18.64 2.07
N ALA A 151 -10.83 17.37 2.04
CA ALA A 151 -9.66 16.90 1.31
C ALA A 151 -9.82 17.10 -0.19
N VAL A 152 -10.95 16.70 -0.78
CA VAL A 152 -11.24 16.93 -2.21
C VAL A 152 -11.24 18.41 -2.52
N THR A 153 -11.89 19.24 -1.71
CA THR A 153 -11.92 20.69 -1.90
C THR A 153 -10.49 21.26 -1.90
N THR A 154 -9.70 20.89 -0.90
CA THR A 154 -8.30 21.33 -0.76
C THR A 154 -7.44 20.91 -1.95
N VAL A 155 -7.58 19.66 -2.42
CA VAL A 155 -6.79 19.16 -3.55
C VAL A 155 -7.24 19.82 -4.86
N ARG A 156 -8.54 20.01 -5.08
CA ARG A 156 -9.08 20.64 -6.30
C ARG A 156 -8.70 22.11 -6.48
N GLU A 157 -8.31 22.80 -5.41
CA GLU A 157 -7.70 24.15 -5.52
C GLU A 157 -6.38 24.14 -6.33
N HIS A 158 -5.65 23.02 -6.32
CA HIS A 158 -4.30 22.94 -6.90
C HIS A 158 -4.15 21.89 -7.99
N PHE A 159 -5.00 20.86 -8.03
CA PHE A 159 -4.87 19.72 -8.93
C PHE A 159 -6.14 19.46 -9.74
N GLN A 160 -5.97 19.35 -11.06
CA GLN A 160 -7.09 19.22 -12.02
C GLN A 160 -7.21 17.81 -12.64
N GLY A 161 -6.41 16.84 -12.20
CA GLY A 161 -6.46 15.45 -12.68
C GLY A 161 -7.50 14.56 -11.96
N ARG A 162 -7.36 13.24 -12.10
CA ARG A 162 -8.28 12.26 -11.47
C ARG A 162 -8.01 12.14 -9.97
N LEU A 163 -9.07 12.05 -9.17
CA LEU A 163 -9.00 11.86 -7.72
C LEU A 163 -9.55 10.50 -7.30
N THR A 164 -8.96 9.95 -6.25
CA THR A 164 -9.50 8.79 -5.53
C THR A 164 -9.05 8.80 -4.07
N TYR A 165 -9.44 7.78 -3.31
CA TYR A 165 -9.12 7.54 -1.91
C TYR A 165 -8.94 6.05 -1.69
N ALA A 166 -7.88 5.60 -1.01
CA ALA A 166 -7.63 4.18 -0.73
C ALA A 166 -8.34 3.73 0.55
N ALA A 167 -9.49 3.07 0.35
CA ALA A 167 -10.43 2.74 1.42
C ALA A 167 -10.27 1.32 1.96
N ILE A 168 -10.69 1.13 3.21
CA ILE A 168 -11.03 -0.17 3.78
C ILE A 168 -12.55 -0.33 3.93
N GLN A 169 -13.01 -1.57 4.03
CA GLN A 169 -14.41 -1.96 3.82
C GLN A 169 -15.40 -1.26 4.75
N PHE A 170 -14.99 -0.87 5.96
CA PHE A 170 -15.87 -0.28 6.96
C PHE A 170 -15.91 1.26 6.99
N GLU A 171 -15.20 1.95 6.09
CA GLU A 171 -15.18 3.43 6.03
C GLU A 171 -16.43 4.03 5.37
N GLN A 172 -17.25 3.23 4.67
CA GLN A 172 -18.49 3.66 4.01
C GLN A 172 -18.32 4.94 3.17
N VAL A 173 -17.29 4.96 2.32
CA VAL A 173 -16.91 6.12 1.53
C VAL A 173 -18.03 6.52 0.56
N ASP A 174 -18.36 7.81 0.55
CA ASP A 174 -19.13 8.45 -0.51
C ASP A 174 -18.20 8.69 -1.69
N TRP A 175 -18.36 7.87 -2.73
CA TRP A 175 -17.54 7.93 -3.93
C TRP A 175 -17.93 9.04 -4.89
N THR A 176 -19.03 9.77 -4.64
CA THR A 176 -19.54 10.83 -5.53
C THR A 176 -18.46 11.83 -6.01
N PRO A 177 -17.61 12.40 -5.13
CA PRO A 177 -16.61 13.40 -5.53
C PRO A 177 -15.34 12.83 -6.19
N PHE A 178 -15.20 11.51 -6.26
CA PHE A 178 -14.01 10.82 -6.77
C PHE A 178 -14.24 10.26 -8.18
N ASP A 179 -13.16 10.04 -8.93
CA ASP A 179 -13.22 9.53 -10.31
C ASP A 179 -13.12 8.00 -10.36
N VAL A 180 -12.44 7.40 -9.38
CA VAL A 180 -12.17 5.96 -9.29
C VAL A 180 -12.55 5.47 -7.88
N VAL A 181 -13.19 4.31 -7.81
CA VAL A 181 -13.47 3.61 -6.55
C VAL A 181 -12.26 2.75 -6.22
N THR A 182 -11.70 2.87 -5.01
CA THR A 182 -10.57 2.02 -4.63
C THR A 182 -10.71 1.37 -3.27
N TYR A 183 -10.15 0.16 -3.17
CA TYR A 183 -10.13 -0.61 -1.92
C TYR A 183 -8.80 -1.32 -1.73
N GLU A 184 -8.39 -1.43 -0.46
CA GLU A 184 -7.46 -2.47 -0.03
C GLU A 184 -8.23 -3.78 0.20
N LEU A 185 -7.94 -4.80 -0.62
CA LEU A 185 -8.65 -6.08 -0.63
C LEU A 185 -7.71 -7.23 -0.29
N LEU A 186 -7.78 -7.69 0.96
CA LEU A 186 -7.03 -8.83 1.45
C LEU A 186 -7.92 -10.06 1.54
N ARG A 187 -7.61 -11.10 0.77
CA ARG A 187 -8.20 -12.43 0.95
C ARG A 187 -7.64 -13.06 2.22
N SER A 188 -8.51 -13.62 3.05
CA SER A 188 -8.18 -14.49 4.19
C SER A 188 -8.89 -15.83 4.06
N ALA A 189 -8.62 -16.79 4.96
CA ALA A 189 -9.34 -18.06 4.98
C ALA A 189 -10.84 -17.87 5.22
N GLU A 190 -11.24 -16.90 6.06
CA GLU A 190 -12.64 -16.66 6.44
C GLU A 190 -13.51 -16.09 5.31
N VAL A 191 -12.89 -15.56 4.26
CA VAL A 191 -13.59 -14.92 3.14
C VAL A 191 -13.24 -15.53 1.78
N ALA A 192 -12.42 -16.58 1.73
CA ALA A 192 -11.90 -17.15 0.48
C ALA A 192 -13.02 -17.59 -0.47
N ASP A 193 -14.08 -18.20 0.06
CA ASP A 193 -15.23 -18.72 -0.67
C ASP A 193 -16.10 -17.64 -1.32
N ARG A 194 -16.06 -16.41 -0.78
CA ARG A 194 -16.85 -15.25 -1.22
C ARG A 194 -16.03 -14.13 -1.85
N PHE A 195 -14.70 -14.21 -1.80
CA PHE A 195 -13.82 -13.12 -2.22
C PHE A 195 -14.04 -12.73 -3.68
N ARG A 196 -14.08 -13.72 -4.59
CA ARG A 196 -14.32 -13.49 -6.02
C ARG A 196 -15.67 -12.81 -6.29
N GLU A 197 -16.73 -13.27 -5.65
CA GLU A 197 -18.06 -12.67 -5.80
C GLU A 197 -18.11 -11.23 -5.27
N ALA A 198 -17.42 -10.96 -4.16
CA ALA A 198 -17.31 -9.61 -3.62
C ALA A 198 -16.57 -8.67 -4.59
N VAL A 199 -15.46 -9.12 -5.19
CA VAL A 199 -14.73 -8.35 -6.23
C VAL A 199 -15.64 -8.06 -7.42
N ARG A 200 -16.33 -9.07 -7.96
CA ARG A 200 -17.29 -8.90 -9.06
C ARG A 200 -18.35 -7.86 -8.75
N THR A 201 -18.90 -7.92 -7.54
CA THR A 201 -19.94 -6.99 -7.10
C THR A 201 -19.43 -5.55 -7.08
N LEU A 202 -18.20 -5.34 -6.59
CA LEU A 202 -17.58 -4.02 -6.58
C LEU A 202 -17.27 -3.52 -8.01
N ALA A 203 -16.78 -4.41 -8.89
CA ALA A 203 -16.40 -4.07 -10.26
C ALA A 203 -17.60 -3.71 -11.17
N GLN A 204 -18.81 -4.17 -10.82
CA GLN A 204 -20.05 -3.80 -11.52
C GLN A 204 -20.56 -2.39 -11.18
N GLY A 205 -19.87 -1.66 -10.31
CA GLY A 205 -20.21 -0.29 -9.95
C GLY A 205 -20.14 0.69 -11.14
N PRO A 206 -20.72 1.89 -11.00
CA PRO A 206 -20.79 2.89 -12.09
C PRO A 206 -19.46 3.61 -12.38
N LYS A 207 -18.42 3.37 -11.57
CA LYS A 207 -17.08 3.96 -11.69
C LYS A 207 -16.05 2.84 -11.76
N PRO A 208 -14.90 3.04 -12.43
CA PRO A 208 -13.83 2.06 -12.44
C PRO A 208 -13.41 1.68 -11.02
N LEU A 209 -13.18 0.38 -10.82
CA LEU A 209 -12.67 -0.16 -9.56
C LEU A 209 -11.16 -0.39 -9.68
N ALA A 210 -10.40 0.11 -8.73
CA ALA A 210 -8.98 -0.19 -8.59
C ALA A 210 -8.65 -0.76 -7.22
N VAL A 211 -7.79 -1.78 -7.16
CA VAL A 211 -7.32 -2.38 -5.91
C VAL A 211 -5.97 -1.79 -5.57
N THR A 212 -5.93 -0.90 -4.57
CA THR A 212 -4.76 -0.10 -4.17
C THR A 212 -3.92 -0.74 -3.07
N GLY A 213 -4.36 -1.89 -2.54
CA GLY A 213 -3.59 -2.67 -1.60
C GLY A 213 -4.03 -4.13 -1.58
N PHE A 214 -3.12 -5.03 -1.93
CA PHE A 214 -3.24 -6.46 -1.66
C PHE A 214 -1.87 -7.10 -1.63
N GLY A 215 -1.70 -8.12 -0.79
CA GLY A 215 -0.43 -8.81 -0.66
C GLY A 215 -0.42 -9.80 0.49
N THR A 216 0.67 -10.57 0.57
CA THR A 216 0.92 -11.44 1.70
C THR A 216 2.42 -11.61 1.93
N ALA A 217 2.78 -12.21 3.06
CA ALA A 217 4.16 -12.47 3.44
C ALA A 217 4.66 -13.83 2.93
N ALA A 218 5.98 -14.05 2.96
CA ALA A 218 6.64 -15.26 2.49
C ALA A 218 6.86 -16.30 3.61
N TYR A 219 5.83 -16.54 4.44
CA TYR A 219 5.81 -17.64 5.40
C TYR A 219 4.60 -18.54 5.22
N ARG A 220 4.73 -19.81 5.61
CA ARG A 220 3.67 -20.81 5.43
C ARG A 220 2.36 -20.39 6.11
N GLY A 221 1.29 -20.31 5.33
CA GLY A 221 -0.05 -19.90 5.80
C GLY A 221 -0.26 -18.40 5.92
N ALA A 222 0.68 -17.56 5.45
CA ALA A 222 0.52 -16.10 5.46
C ALA A 222 -0.72 -15.62 4.68
N GLY A 223 -0.99 -16.24 3.51
CA GLY A 223 -2.11 -15.87 2.64
C GLY A 223 -3.49 -15.98 3.31
N ASP A 224 -3.63 -16.83 4.32
CA ASP A 224 -4.92 -17.06 4.99
C ASP A 224 -5.20 -16.08 6.13
N ARG A 225 -4.25 -15.19 6.45
CA ARG A 225 -4.35 -14.29 7.61
C ARG A 225 -4.97 -12.94 7.30
N GLY A 226 -5.11 -12.58 6.02
CA GLY A 226 -5.59 -11.25 5.61
C GLY A 226 -4.80 -10.13 6.31
N GLY A 227 -5.50 -9.14 6.86
CA GLY A 227 -4.89 -8.01 7.59
C GLY A 227 -4.07 -8.38 8.83
N ARG A 228 -4.13 -9.63 9.31
CA ARG A 228 -3.35 -10.12 10.46
C ARG A 228 -1.98 -10.68 10.07
N VAL A 229 -1.60 -10.62 8.80
CA VAL A 229 -0.38 -11.25 8.28
C VAL A 229 0.91 -10.79 9.01
N LEU A 230 0.94 -9.56 9.52
CA LEU A 230 2.09 -9.00 10.26
C LEU A 230 2.05 -9.21 11.78
N GLU A 231 1.00 -9.83 12.35
CA GLU A 231 0.91 -10.08 13.81
C GLU A 231 2.04 -10.98 14.34
N VAL A 232 2.76 -11.65 13.45
CA VAL A 232 3.95 -12.47 13.74
C VAL A 232 5.19 -11.67 14.11
N VAL A 233 5.18 -10.36 13.91
CA VAL A 233 6.35 -9.48 14.12
C VAL A 233 6.26 -8.83 15.50
N GLU A 234 7.36 -8.90 16.24
CA GLU A 234 7.58 -8.10 17.44
C GLU A 234 8.15 -6.75 17.05
N HIS A 235 7.54 -5.68 17.54
CA HIS A 235 7.97 -4.31 17.28
C HIS A 235 8.48 -3.67 18.58
N ASP A 236 9.46 -2.79 18.45
CA ASP A 236 9.95 -2.00 19.57
C ASP A 236 8.83 -1.08 20.08
N PRO A 237 8.52 -1.07 21.40
CA PRO A 237 7.34 -0.41 21.92
C PRO A 237 7.36 1.11 21.72
N ARG A 238 8.55 1.72 21.64
CA ARG A 238 8.75 3.17 21.51
C ARG A 238 8.87 3.60 20.06
N THR A 239 9.65 2.88 19.27
CA THR A 239 10.01 3.28 17.90
C THR A 239 9.13 2.64 16.84
N LYS A 240 8.37 1.61 17.24
CA LYS A 240 7.54 0.76 16.36
C LYS A 240 8.33 0.06 15.25
N ALA A 241 9.66 0.10 15.27
CA ALA A 241 10.49 -0.62 14.32
C ALA A 241 10.37 -2.14 14.54
N PRO A 242 10.36 -2.97 13.47
CA PRO A 242 10.34 -4.41 13.60
C PRO A 242 11.67 -4.89 14.22
N VAL A 243 11.56 -5.76 15.24
CA VAL A 243 12.71 -6.26 15.99
C VAL A 243 13.05 -7.69 15.58
N ARG A 244 12.05 -8.57 15.57
CA ARG A 244 12.17 -10.00 15.26
C ARG A 244 10.80 -10.65 15.04
N LEU A 245 10.78 -11.89 14.57
CA LEU A 245 9.59 -12.72 14.56
C LEU A 245 9.30 -13.28 15.97
N LYS A 246 8.02 -13.33 16.35
CA LYS A 246 7.51 -13.88 17.61
C LYS A 246 7.66 -15.40 17.72
N GLY A 247 8.00 -16.07 16.61
CA GLY A 247 8.16 -17.51 16.51
C GLY A 247 9.00 -17.92 15.30
N VAL A 248 9.23 -19.22 15.14
CA VAL A 248 9.89 -19.77 13.94
C VAL A 248 8.83 -20.06 12.89
N TYR A 249 8.88 -19.34 11.78
CA TYR A 249 7.94 -19.46 10.67
C TYR A 249 8.66 -20.04 9.45
N GLU A 250 8.17 -21.13 8.86
CA GLU A 250 8.74 -21.72 7.64
C GLU A 250 8.62 -20.73 6.48
N ARG A 251 9.71 -20.50 5.73
CA ARG A 251 9.72 -19.62 4.55
C ARG A 251 8.95 -20.28 3.41
N ASP A 252 8.08 -19.52 2.77
CA ASP A 252 7.20 -19.98 1.69
C ASP A 252 7.02 -18.89 0.63
N GLU A 253 8.06 -18.67 -0.19
CA GLU A 253 7.98 -17.72 -1.31
C GLU A 253 7.01 -18.23 -2.40
N ALA A 254 6.86 -19.54 -2.54
CA ALA A 254 5.93 -20.15 -3.49
C ALA A 254 4.46 -19.87 -3.09
N GLY A 255 4.14 -19.93 -1.80
CA GLY A 255 2.84 -19.56 -1.25
C GLY A 255 2.50 -18.08 -1.47
N GLN A 256 3.48 -17.17 -1.27
CA GLN A 256 3.32 -15.75 -1.60
C GLN A 256 3.02 -15.55 -3.10
N ALA A 257 3.78 -16.23 -3.97
CA ALA A 257 3.61 -16.17 -5.42
C ALA A 257 2.24 -16.71 -5.88
N ALA A 258 1.78 -17.82 -5.29
CA ALA A 258 0.47 -18.40 -5.57
C ALA A 258 -0.67 -17.46 -5.16
N TYR A 259 -0.58 -16.85 -3.98
CA TYR A 259 -1.56 -15.87 -3.49
C TYR A 259 -1.69 -14.67 -4.43
N LEU A 260 -0.57 -14.05 -4.82
CA LEU A 260 -0.61 -12.90 -5.74
C LEU A 260 -1.14 -13.29 -7.11
N SER A 261 -0.76 -14.47 -7.61
CA SER A 261 -1.27 -15.00 -8.89
C SER A 261 -2.79 -15.19 -8.85
N GLU A 262 -3.31 -15.81 -7.79
CA GLU A 262 -4.75 -16.00 -7.57
C GLU A 262 -5.50 -14.67 -7.56
N LEU A 263 -5.04 -13.69 -6.77
CA LEU A 263 -5.75 -12.42 -6.66
C LEU A 263 -5.71 -11.61 -7.96
N LEU A 264 -4.56 -11.58 -8.64
CA LEU A 264 -4.45 -10.94 -9.95
C LEU A 264 -5.37 -11.58 -10.99
N GLU A 265 -5.50 -12.91 -11.00
CA GLU A 265 -6.47 -13.61 -11.84
C GLU A 265 -7.91 -13.18 -11.57
N ILE A 266 -8.27 -13.10 -10.28
CA ILE A 266 -9.61 -12.69 -9.86
C ILE A 266 -9.86 -11.25 -10.31
N PHE A 267 -8.93 -10.34 -10.07
CA PHE A 267 -9.10 -8.94 -10.44
C PHE A 267 -9.26 -8.77 -11.96
N GLU A 268 -8.42 -9.43 -12.75
CA GLU A 268 -8.52 -9.41 -14.21
C GLU A 268 -9.85 -10.00 -14.71
N SER A 269 -10.21 -11.20 -14.24
CA SER A 269 -11.41 -11.91 -14.72
C SER A 269 -12.73 -11.27 -14.28
N GLU A 270 -12.73 -10.55 -13.16
CA GLU A 270 -13.93 -9.88 -12.62
C GLU A 270 -14.03 -8.40 -13.02
N GLY A 271 -13.11 -7.89 -13.85
CA GLY A 271 -13.20 -6.56 -14.46
C GLY A 271 -12.71 -5.40 -13.58
N VAL A 272 -11.73 -5.66 -12.70
CA VAL A 272 -10.99 -4.60 -12.01
C VAL A 272 -10.15 -3.81 -13.03
N ASP A 273 -10.22 -2.49 -12.98
CA ASP A 273 -9.52 -1.58 -13.90
C ASP A 273 -8.00 -1.53 -13.64
N SER A 274 -7.62 -1.41 -12.36
CA SER A 274 -6.22 -1.27 -11.95
C SER A 274 -5.93 -2.06 -10.66
N ALA A 275 -4.75 -2.66 -10.54
CA ALA A 275 -4.36 -3.39 -9.33
C ALA A 275 -2.90 -3.08 -8.95
N PHE A 276 -2.66 -2.81 -7.66
CA PHE A 276 -1.35 -2.47 -7.12
C PHE A 276 -0.94 -3.45 -6.03
N VAL A 277 -0.05 -4.38 -6.37
CA VAL A 277 0.57 -5.28 -5.40
C VAL A 277 1.28 -4.45 -4.32
N PHE A 278 0.92 -4.68 -3.06
CA PHE A 278 1.54 -4.07 -1.87
C PHE A 278 2.57 -5.06 -1.30
N LEU A 279 3.87 -4.91 -1.57
CA LEU A 279 4.56 -3.81 -2.26
C LEU A 279 5.85 -4.29 -2.93
N PHE A 280 6.58 -3.40 -3.64
CA PHE A 280 7.84 -3.76 -4.28
C PHE A 280 8.88 -4.28 -3.28
N ALA A 281 9.24 -3.44 -2.31
CA ALA A 281 10.22 -3.71 -1.26
C ALA A 281 9.72 -3.15 0.09
N LEU A 282 9.99 -3.84 1.19
CA LEU A 282 9.60 -3.39 2.54
C LEU A 282 10.84 -3.08 3.38
N ALA A 283 11.13 -1.78 3.57
CA ALA A 283 12.22 -1.33 4.42
C ALA A 283 12.06 -1.82 5.87
N GLY A 284 13.17 -2.17 6.52
CA GLY A 284 13.17 -2.70 7.90
C GLY A 284 12.93 -4.21 8.01
N TYR A 285 12.74 -4.92 6.90
CA TYR A 285 12.52 -6.38 6.87
C TYR A 285 13.67 -7.11 6.13
N PRO A 286 14.89 -7.14 6.70
CA PRO A 286 16.05 -7.73 6.04
C PRO A 286 15.95 -9.25 5.91
N HIS A 287 16.59 -9.77 4.86
CA HIS A 287 16.78 -11.20 4.66
C HIS A 287 18.01 -11.69 5.42
N ARG A 288 17.79 -12.56 6.40
CA ARG A 288 18.86 -13.13 7.24
C ARG A 288 18.74 -14.65 7.28
N PRO A 289 19.03 -15.35 6.16
CA PRO A 289 18.82 -16.80 6.06
C PRO A 289 19.80 -17.60 6.93
N ASN A 290 20.95 -17.00 7.25
CA ASN A 290 22.04 -17.63 7.99
C ASN A 290 22.05 -17.09 9.42
N GLY A 291 21.33 -17.73 10.35
CA GLY A 291 21.26 -17.30 11.74
C GLY A 291 20.02 -17.82 12.48
N ASP A 292 19.64 -17.14 13.57
CA ASP A 292 18.36 -17.39 14.25
C ASP A 292 17.22 -17.12 13.26
N PRO A 293 16.36 -18.10 12.93
CA PRO A 293 15.24 -17.91 12.01
C PRO A 293 14.29 -16.77 12.38
N ARG A 294 14.26 -16.36 13.65
CA ARG A 294 13.45 -15.22 14.13
C ARG A 294 14.01 -13.87 13.70
N GLN A 295 15.28 -13.81 13.28
CA GLN A 295 15.93 -12.60 12.80
C GLN A 295 15.73 -12.38 11.29
N ASP A 296 15.23 -13.39 10.56
CA ASP A 296 14.88 -13.31 9.13
C ASP A 296 13.52 -12.63 8.95
N LEU A 297 13.46 -11.32 9.22
CA LEU A 297 12.23 -10.52 9.16
C LEU A 297 11.59 -10.56 7.76
N ASP A 298 12.39 -10.71 6.70
CA ASP A 298 11.88 -10.84 5.32
C ASP A 298 10.82 -11.94 5.15
N ARG A 299 10.77 -12.97 6.02
CA ARG A 299 9.68 -13.96 6.00
C ARG A 299 8.31 -13.33 6.23
N ALA A 300 8.24 -12.32 7.08
CA ALA A 300 7.04 -11.51 7.31
C ALA A 300 6.93 -10.32 6.33
N GLY A 301 7.93 -10.10 5.49
CA GLY A 301 7.96 -8.97 4.56
C GLY A 301 6.98 -9.15 3.41
N LEU A 302 6.12 -8.15 3.20
CA LEU A 302 5.14 -8.11 2.11
C LEU A 302 5.78 -7.81 0.74
N GLY A 303 7.03 -7.35 0.73
CA GLY A 303 7.80 -7.07 -0.47
C GLY A 303 7.92 -8.28 -1.40
N ILE A 304 7.87 -8.05 -2.72
CA ILE A 304 8.16 -9.09 -3.73
C ILE A 304 9.67 -9.26 -4.01
N VAL A 305 10.49 -8.39 -3.41
CA VAL A 305 11.95 -8.56 -3.31
C VAL A 305 12.35 -8.72 -1.85
N LYS A 306 13.49 -9.35 -1.60
CA LYS A 306 14.08 -9.51 -0.27
C LYS A 306 15.32 -8.63 -0.13
N LEU A 307 15.38 -7.84 0.94
CA LEU A 307 16.46 -6.89 1.18
C LEU A 307 17.71 -7.60 1.70
N LEU A 308 18.86 -7.31 1.11
CA LEU A 308 20.14 -7.94 1.41
C LEU A 308 21.00 -6.98 2.24
N GLU A 309 21.60 -7.49 3.33
CA GLU A 309 22.48 -6.70 4.18
C GLU A 309 23.94 -6.91 3.80
N GLY A 310 24.61 -5.84 3.37
CA GLY A 310 26.05 -5.83 3.12
C GLY A 310 26.50 -6.52 1.83
N HIS A 311 25.58 -6.89 0.94
CA HIS A 311 25.91 -7.45 -0.37
C HIS A 311 24.86 -7.12 -1.43
N ARG A 312 25.23 -7.32 -2.71
CA ARG A 312 24.36 -7.09 -3.86
C ARG A 312 23.59 -8.35 -4.29
N GLY A 313 22.53 -8.14 -5.04
CA GLY A 313 21.73 -9.18 -5.66
C GLY A 313 22.52 -9.95 -6.73
N ARG A 314 22.07 -11.17 -7.01
CA ARG A 314 22.55 -12.01 -8.11
C ARG A 314 21.84 -11.67 -9.41
N THR A 315 20.53 -11.46 -9.35
CA THR A 315 19.73 -11.10 -10.54
C THR A 315 19.99 -9.66 -10.97
N TYR A 316 20.12 -8.75 -10.00
CA TYR A 316 20.43 -7.34 -10.22
C TYR A 316 21.69 -6.96 -9.41
N PRO A 317 22.90 -7.07 -9.99
CA PRO A 317 24.17 -6.80 -9.28
C PRO A 317 24.35 -5.35 -8.83
N ASP A 318 23.57 -4.42 -9.37
CA ASP A 318 23.49 -3.03 -8.98
C ASP A 318 22.56 -2.78 -7.78
N MET A 319 21.84 -3.81 -7.30
CA MET A 319 20.83 -3.68 -6.25
C MET A 319 21.19 -4.40 -4.94
N GLU A 320 20.68 -3.88 -3.82
CA GLU A 320 20.82 -4.47 -2.47
C GLU A 320 19.59 -5.32 -2.11
N TRP A 321 18.97 -5.92 -3.12
CA TRP A 321 17.84 -6.82 -2.96
C TRP A 321 17.88 -7.93 -4.03
N GLU A 322 17.18 -9.03 -3.77
CA GLU A 322 17.00 -10.13 -4.71
C GLU A 322 15.49 -10.37 -4.95
N PRO A 323 15.06 -10.68 -6.18
CA PRO A 323 13.69 -11.15 -6.42
C PRO A 323 13.29 -12.34 -5.55
N LYS A 324 12.05 -12.32 -5.04
CA LYS A 324 11.38 -13.52 -4.53
C LYS A 324 10.66 -14.23 -5.67
N ALA A 325 10.17 -15.45 -5.43
CA ALA A 325 9.28 -16.14 -6.39
C ALA A 325 8.05 -15.30 -6.78
N ALA A 326 7.55 -14.46 -5.87
CA ALA A 326 6.46 -13.52 -6.10
C ALA A 326 6.75 -12.51 -7.24
N PHE A 327 8.00 -12.08 -7.42
CA PHE A 327 8.40 -11.17 -8.49
C PHE A 327 8.09 -11.78 -9.86
N ALA A 328 8.51 -13.03 -10.08
CA ALA A 328 8.30 -13.72 -11.35
C ALA A 328 6.80 -14.00 -11.59
N ALA A 329 6.05 -14.33 -10.55
CA ALA A 329 4.60 -14.52 -10.64
C ALA A 329 3.87 -13.23 -11.04
N VAL A 330 4.23 -12.09 -10.45
CA VAL A 330 3.66 -10.78 -10.83
C VAL A 330 4.05 -10.41 -12.27
N ALA A 331 5.32 -10.59 -12.65
CA ALA A 331 5.77 -10.34 -14.02
C ALA A 331 4.98 -11.15 -15.04
N GLU A 332 4.71 -12.43 -14.78
CA GLU A 332 3.93 -13.28 -15.69
C GLU A 332 2.49 -12.81 -15.83
N ARG A 333 1.86 -12.35 -14.74
CA ARG A 333 0.47 -11.85 -14.74
C ARG A 333 0.29 -10.50 -15.43
N TYR A 334 1.33 -9.67 -15.45
CA TYR A 334 1.31 -8.37 -16.13
C TYR A 334 1.94 -8.41 -17.53
N ARG A 335 2.37 -9.59 -17.99
CA ARG A 335 2.85 -9.71 -19.36
C ARG A 335 1.70 -9.41 -20.34
N PRO A 336 1.90 -8.53 -21.34
CA PRO A 336 0.86 -8.14 -22.30
C PRO A 336 0.29 -9.29 -23.14
#